data_AF-A0A529QMV3-F1
#
_entry.id   AF-A0A529QMV3-F1
#
_cell.length_a   1.000
_cell.length_b   1.000
_cell.length_c   1.000
_cell.angle_alpha   90.00
_cell.angle_beta   90.00
_cell.angle_gamma   90.00
#
_symmetry.space_group_name_H-M   'P 1'
#
loop_
_entity.id
_entity.type
_entity.pdbx_description
1 polymer ?
#
loop_
_entity_poly.entity_id
_entity_poly.type
_entity_poly.pdbx_seq_one_letter_code
_entity_poly.pdbx_strand_id
1 'polypeptide(L)'
;CSFCSKRGSLWAYYVPSQFKLTSPPENVSFYRWGSKTVKHGFCAICGCGTFTETPDWSTGKPDFNNPKISVNSRLFDDFDLDKVEVVVIDGKNLW
;
A
#
# COMPACT_ATOMS: atom_id res chain seq x y z
N CYS A 1 -11.20 -3.13 2.42
CA CYS A 1 -11.96 -2.41 3.42
C CYS A 1 -12.74 -1.35 2.66
N SER A 2 -13.69 -0.65 3.29
CA SER A 2 -14.45 0.43 2.63
C SER A 2 -13.54 1.54 2.06
N PHE A 3 -12.38 1.78 2.68
CA PHE A 3 -11.35 2.67 2.14
C PHE A 3 -10.61 2.04 0.95
N CYS A 4 -10.16 0.78 1.11
CA CYS A 4 -9.33 0.07 0.14
C CYS A 4 -10.05 -0.08 -1.22
N SER A 5 -11.34 -0.44 -1.20
CA SER A 5 -12.14 -0.57 -2.43
C SER A 5 -12.36 0.77 -3.15
N LYS A 6 -12.50 1.87 -2.38
CA LYS A 6 -12.59 3.24 -2.94
C LYS A 6 -11.24 3.75 -3.44
N ARG A 7 -10.13 3.31 -2.83
CA ARG A 7 -8.78 3.74 -3.19
C ARG A 7 -8.32 3.15 -4.53
N GLY A 8 -8.72 1.92 -4.84
CA GLY A 8 -8.51 1.29 -6.15
C GLY A 8 -7.05 1.06 -6.56
N SER A 9 -6.12 1.14 -5.61
CA SER A 9 -4.70 0.85 -5.84
C SER A 9 -4.49 -0.63 -6.15
N LEU A 10 -3.53 -0.91 -7.03
CA LEU A 10 -3.00 -2.25 -7.25
C LEU A 10 -1.70 -2.35 -6.47
N TRP A 11 -1.66 -3.24 -5.48
CA TRP A 11 -0.57 -3.28 -4.50
C TRP A 11 0.49 -4.31 -4.87
N ALA A 12 1.74 -3.87 -4.94
CA ALA A 12 2.91 -4.74 -4.87
C ALA A 12 3.50 -4.68 -3.45
N TYR A 13 3.68 -5.82 -2.80
CA TYR A 13 4.09 -5.91 -1.40
C TYR A 13 5.59 -6.19 -1.26
N TYR A 14 6.24 -5.46 -0.37
CA TYR A 14 7.67 -5.54 -0.08
C TYR A 14 7.93 -5.50 1.43
N VAL A 15 9.13 -5.87 1.86
CA VAL A 15 9.59 -5.60 3.24
C VAL A 15 10.26 -4.21 3.34
N PRO A 16 10.34 -3.58 4.52
CA PRO A 16 10.92 -2.24 4.65
C PRO A 16 12.34 -2.10 4.10
N SER A 17 13.17 -3.15 4.17
CA SER A 17 14.54 -3.12 3.64
C SER A 17 14.61 -3.05 2.10
N GLN A 18 13.53 -3.37 1.40
CA GLN A 18 13.42 -3.28 -0.06
C GLN A 18 12.84 -1.93 -0.52
N PHE A 19 12.40 -1.09 0.41
CA PHE A 19 11.78 0.19 0.10
C PHE A 19 12.66 1.35 0.55
N LYS A 20 12.81 2.35 -0.32
CA LYS A 20 13.45 3.62 0.02
C LYS A 20 12.61 4.77 -0.54
N LEU A 21 12.21 5.68 0.34
CA LEU A 21 11.58 6.92 -0.09
C LEU A 21 12.66 7.86 -0.66
N THR A 22 12.51 8.25 -1.93
CA THR A 22 13.44 9.16 -2.62
C THR A 22 12.96 10.62 -2.59
N SER A 23 11.66 10.85 -2.34
CA SER A 23 11.11 12.19 -2.17
C SER A 23 11.32 12.70 -0.73
N PRO A 24 11.30 14.03 -0.52
CA PRO A 24 11.20 14.60 0.81
C PRO A 24 9.97 14.06 1.56
N PRO A 25 10.08 13.70 2.86
CA PRO A 25 8.96 13.16 3.64
C PRO A 25 7.72 14.08 3.69
N GLU A 26 7.91 15.39 3.65
CA GLU A 26 6.86 16.40 3.63
C GLU A 26 5.99 16.37 2.37
N ASN A 27 6.49 15.78 1.28
CA ASN A 27 5.72 15.59 0.05
C ASN A 27 4.76 14.39 0.15
N VAL A 28 4.81 13.64 1.26
CA VAL A 28 3.93 12.51 1.53
C VAL A 28 2.99 12.85 2.68
N SER A 29 1.69 12.88 2.38
CA SER A 29 0.65 12.95 3.39
C SER A 29 0.16 11.55 3.73
N PHE A 30 -0.34 11.37 4.96
CA PHE A 30 -0.78 10.08 5.44
C PHE A 30 -2.21 10.10 5.96
N TYR A 31 -2.98 9.10 5.57
CA TYR A 31 -4.30 8.82 6.10
C TYR A 31 -4.28 7.59 7.00
N ARG A 32 -4.84 7.71 8.20
CA ARG A 32 -5.04 6.62 9.16
C ARG A 32 -6.49 6.62 9.62
N TRP A 33 -7.13 5.46 9.60
CA TRP A 33 -8.54 5.29 9.98
C TRP A 33 -8.74 4.01 10.79
N GLY A 34 -9.88 3.89 11.49
CA GLY A 34 -10.16 2.75 12.36
C GLY A 34 -9.12 2.61 13.49
N SER A 35 -8.47 1.45 13.58
CA SER A 35 -7.43 1.15 14.57
C SER A 35 -6.15 1.99 14.42
N LYS A 36 -6.03 2.79 13.34
CA LYS A 36 -4.83 3.57 13.00
C LYS A 36 -3.57 2.71 12.77
N THR A 37 -3.74 1.40 12.60
CA THR A 37 -2.66 0.43 12.36
C THR A 37 -2.00 0.64 11.00
N VAL A 38 -2.80 0.90 9.97
CA VAL A 38 -2.32 1.05 8.60
C VAL A 38 -2.15 2.53 8.27
N LYS A 39 -1.00 2.88 7.70
CA LYS A 39 -0.63 4.26 7.35
C LYS A 39 -0.62 4.39 5.82
N HIS A 40 -1.71 4.91 5.28
CA HIS A 40 -1.89 5.05 3.83
C HIS A 40 -1.25 6.35 3.34
N GLY A 41 -0.10 6.22 2.66
CA GLY A 41 0.63 7.34 2.08
C GLY A 41 0.06 7.78 0.73
N PHE A 42 0.13 9.08 0.50
CA PHE A 42 -0.25 9.70 -0.76
C PHE A 42 0.53 10.98 -1.03
N CYS A 43 0.68 11.34 -2.30
CA CYS A 43 1.32 12.58 -2.68
C CYS A 43 0.50 13.78 -2.16
N ALA A 44 1.13 14.63 -1.36
CA ALA A 44 0.48 15.81 -0.78
C ALA A 44 0.03 16.84 -1.83
N ILE A 45 0.59 16.76 -3.05
CA ILE A 45 0.35 17.72 -4.13
C ILE A 45 -0.80 17.24 -5.03
N CYS A 46 -0.76 15.99 -5.51
CA CYS A 46 -1.74 15.48 -6.49
C CYS A 46 -2.75 14.47 -5.92
N GLY A 47 -2.58 13.99 -4.68
CA GLY A 47 -3.50 13.05 -4.03
C GLY A 47 -3.33 11.56 -4.43
N CYS A 48 -2.47 11.26 -5.40
CA CYS A 48 -2.20 9.88 -5.84
C CYS A 48 -1.69 9.02 -4.68
N GLY A 49 -2.24 7.81 -4.54
CA GLY A 49 -1.83 6.85 -3.52
C GLY A 49 -0.54 6.18 -3.90
N THR A 50 0.50 6.39 -3.08
CA THR A 50 1.87 5.99 -3.41
C THR A 50 2.22 4.67 -2.74
N PHE A 51 2.39 4.68 -1.43
CA PHE A 51 2.72 3.49 -0.64
C PHE A 51 1.94 3.48 0.66
N THR A 52 1.79 2.30 1.26
CA THR A 52 1.17 2.11 2.57
C THR A 52 2.12 1.33 3.47
N GLU A 53 2.28 1.79 4.71
CA GLU A 53 2.93 1.02 5.77
C GLU A 53 1.86 0.22 6.52
N THR A 54 2.07 -1.08 6.67
CA THR A 54 1.11 -2.00 7.31
C THR A 54 1.84 -3.14 8.02
N PRO A 55 1.31 -3.73 9.11
CA PRO A 55 1.76 -5.06 9.54
C PRO A 55 1.46 -6.10 8.44
N ASP A 56 2.05 -7.28 8.55
CA ASP A 56 1.63 -8.42 7.74
C ASP A 56 0.25 -8.90 8.20
N TRP A 57 -0.61 -9.21 7.23
CA TRP A 57 -1.98 -9.70 7.46
C TRP A 57 -2.22 -11.08 6.84
N SER A 58 -1.20 -11.72 6.27
CA SER A 58 -1.28 -13.03 5.58
C SER A 58 -1.81 -14.18 6.44
N THR A 59 -1.83 -14.02 7.77
CA THR A 59 -2.39 -14.99 8.71
C THR A 59 -3.79 -14.62 9.22
N GLY A 60 -4.40 -13.57 8.67
CA GLY A 60 -5.67 -13.00 9.14
C GLY A 60 -5.58 -12.19 10.44
N LYS A 61 -4.38 -12.10 11.05
CA LYS A 61 -4.09 -11.28 12.24
C LYS A 61 -2.90 -10.36 11.94
N PRO A 62 -2.86 -9.16 12.54
CA PRO A 62 -1.76 -8.24 12.32
C PRO A 62 -0.48 -8.75 12.98
N ASP A 63 0.56 -9.00 12.19
CA ASP A 63 1.91 -9.25 12.66
C ASP A 63 2.76 -7.98 12.56
N PHE A 64 2.98 -7.35 13.71
CA PHE A 64 3.78 -6.13 13.84
C PHE A 64 5.29 -6.37 13.78
N ASN A 65 5.74 -7.61 13.94
CA ASN A 65 7.16 -7.96 13.87
C ASN A 65 7.63 -8.10 12.42
N ASN A 66 6.70 -8.33 11.49
CA ASN A 66 6.97 -8.51 10.07
C ASN A 66 6.24 -7.44 9.22
N PRO A 67 6.53 -6.15 9.38
CA PRO A 67 5.84 -5.11 8.62
C PRO A 67 6.04 -5.27 7.10
N LYS A 68 5.06 -4.80 6.34
CA LYS A 68 5.10 -4.70 4.88
C LYS A 68 4.95 -3.25 4.44
N ILE A 69 5.56 -2.95 3.30
CA ILE A 69 5.29 -1.76 2.51
C ILE A 69 4.57 -2.21 1.25
N SER A 70 3.34 -1.73 1.03
CA SER A 70 2.65 -1.95 -0.25
C SER A 70 2.79 -0.71 -1.12
N VAL A 71 3.34 -0.87 -2.32
CA VAL A 71 3.54 0.21 -3.30
C VAL A 71 2.49 0.08 -4.40
N ASN A 72 1.89 1.19 -4.81
CA ASN A 72 0.89 1.20 -5.87
C ASN A 72 1.57 0.96 -7.22
N SER A 73 1.47 -0.25 -7.75
CA SER A 73 2.15 -0.68 -8.97
C SER A 73 1.68 0.06 -10.22
N ARG A 74 0.53 0.74 -10.16
CA ARG A 74 0.08 1.66 -11.22
C ARG A 74 0.98 2.89 -11.40
N LEU A 75 1.88 3.13 -10.47
CA LEU A 75 2.84 4.23 -10.52
C LEU A 75 4.23 3.81 -11.01
N PHE A 76 4.42 2.54 -11.41
CA PHE A 76 5.69 2.09 -11.94
C PHE A 76 5.85 2.55 -13.39
N ASP A 77 6.95 3.25 -13.66
CA ASP A 77 7.32 3.66 -15.01
C ASP A 77 7.77 2.43 -15.83
N ASP A 78 7.40 2.41 -17.11
CA ASP A 78 7.76 1.37 -18.08
C ASP A 78 7.46 -0.08 -17.62
N PHE A 79 6.46 -0.26 -16.75
CA PHE A 79 6.07 -1.56 -16.20
C PHE A 79 4.79 -2.10 -16.84
N ASP A 80 4.89 -3.28 -17.44
CA ASP A 80 3.76 -3.97 -18.07
C ASP A 80 2.98 -4.78 -17.04
N LEU A 81 1.91 -4.18 -16.51
CA LEU A 81 1.04 -4.82 -15.51
C LEU A 81 0.29 -6.04 -16.05
N ASP A 82 0.09 -6.15 -17.36
CA ASP A 82 -0.65 -7.26 -17.96
C ASP A 82 0.21 -8.54 -18.03
N LYS A 83 1.53 -8.41 -17.84
CA LYS A 83 2.48 -9.53 -17.83
C LYS A 83 2.74 -10.13 -16.45
N VAL A 84 2.15 -9.59 -15.39
CA VAL A 84 2.34 -10.08 -14.03
C VAL A 84 1.05 -10.66 -13.46
N GLU A 85 1.19 -11.68 -12.63
CA GLU A 85 0.06 -12.27 -11.93
C GLU A 85 -0.53 -11.25 -10.95
N VAL A 86 -1.86 -11.07 -11.03
CA VAL A 86 -2.62 -10.23 -10.10
C VAL A 86 -3.51 -11.13 -9.24
N VAL A 87 -3.19 -11.20 -7.95
CA VAL A 87 -4.05 -11.87 -6.97
C VAL A 87 -5.15 -10.91 -6.53
N VAL A 88 -6.41 -11.32 -6.72
CA VAL A 88 -7.55 -10.49 -6.38
C VAL A 88 -7.83 -10.56 -4.88
N ILE A 89 -7.68 -9.41 -4.23
CA ILE A 89 -8.17 -9.14 -2.88
C ILE A 89 -9.32 -8.13 -3.06
N ASP A 90 -10.56 -8.51 -2.71
CA ASP A 90 -11.75 -7.64 -2.82
C ASP A 90 -11.69 -6.41 -1.87
N GLY A 91 -10.60 -6.33 -1.11
CA GLY A 91 -10.35 -5.45 0.01
C GLY A 91 -11.22 -5.79 1.21
N LYS A 92 -12.48 -6.15 1.05
CA LYS A 92 -13.49 -6.18 2.12
C LYS A 92 -13.50 -7.48 2.91
N ASN A 93 -13.36 -8.62 2.24
CA ASN A 93 -13.54 -9.96 2.81
C ASN A 93 -12.37 -10.92 2.49
N LEU A 94 -11.63 -10.70 1.40
CA LEU A 94 -10.49 -11.53 0.99
C LEU A 94 -9.21 -10.96 1.60
N TRP A 95 -8.56 -11.70 2.49
CA TRP A 95 -7.23 -11.45 3.07
C TRP A 95 -6.54 -12.78 3.33
#